data_AF-A0A2V7Z0U2-F1
#
_entry.id   AF-A0A2V7Z0U2-F1
#
_cell.length_a   1.000
_cell.length_b   1.000
_cell.length_c   1.000
_cell.angle_alpha   90.00
_cell.angle_beta   90.00
_cell.angle_gamma   90.00
#
_symmetry.space_group_name_H-M   'P 1'
#
loop_
_entity.id
_entity.type
_entity.pdbx_description
1 polymer ?
#
loop_
_entity_poly.entity_id
_entity_poly.type
_entity_poly.pdbx_seq_one_letter_code
_entity_poly.pdbx_strand_id
1 'polypeptide(L)'
;MLSGAAAPVSPSPAPPPMAASAVGTVFGDPAPAMAGGGSLYGGPPPGSGTVYNGPAPGSAAAATMARPRTFAAPQGTLSIGDVLGKTFSIFFSNLLPFVLLTAVILAPLYILRGYVAAMPAGAATPVAVISALVLLLSAVLCPYIATGAITYGVFQQLRGKDTTIGDCLGRGLSAVLPVLGLAIVQTFLVALGLVACLIPGILLALRWAVAVPAMVAERTGISDSLSRSTFLTEGSRGEVFGVLFVLGALQLGAGFAVTLVALKNPTLSLILSGVQSLFTVGLSATGSAVLYYRLRSLRESIDVDQIASAFD
;
A
#
# COMPACT_ATOMS: atom_id res chain seq x y z
N MET A 1 -53.61 19.38 -47.61
CA MET A 1 -52.83 20.63 -47.64
C MET A 1 -51.44 20.33 -47.13
N LEU A 2 -50.42 20.61 -47.96
CA LEU A 2 -48.97 20.78 -47.68
C LEU A 2 -48.22 19.57 -47.06
N SER A 3 -47.43 18.80 -47.82
CA SER A 3 -46.13 19.12 -48.48
C SER A 3 -44.94 18.98 -47.51
N GLY A 4 -44.00 18.07 -47.84
CA GLY A 4 -42.72 17.93 -47.15
C GLY A 4 -42.00 16.62 -47.47
N ALA A 5 -41.33 16.57 -48.63
CA ALA A 5 -40.52 15.45 -49.10
C ALA A 5 -39.27 15.23 -48.22
N ALA A 6 -38.95 13.98 -47.89
CA ALA A 6 -37.68 13.60 -47.26
C ALA A 6 -36.64 13.26 -48.35
N ALA A 7 -35.56 14.03 -48.40
CA ALA A 7 -34.40 13.81 -49.28
C ALA A 7 -33.38 12.84 -48.64
N PRO A 8 -32.57 12.11 -49.44
CA PRO A 8 -31.62 11.12 -48.94
C PRO A 8 -30.34 11.76 -48.35
N VAL A 9 -29.86 11.19 -47.25
CA VAL A 9 -28.64 11.59 -46.53
C VAL A 9 -27.40 11.06 -47.25
N SER A 10 -26.45 11.94 -47.59
CA SER A 10 -25.14 11.63 -48.18
C SER A 10 -24.11 11.23 -47.10
N PRO A 11 -23.13 10.35 -47.41
CA PRO A 11 -22.10 9.92 -46.45
C PRO A 11 -20.97 10.95 -46.29
N SER A 12 -20.47 11.09 -45.05
CA SER A 12 -19.41 12.02 -44.62
C SER A 12 -18.02 11.64 -45.17
N PRO A 13 -17.15 12.61 -45.54
CA PRO A 13 -15.79 12.33 -46.02
C PRO A 13 -14.81 11.95 -44.90
N ALA A 14 -13.89 11.03 -45.22
CA ALA A 14 -12.88 10.48 -44.30
C ALA A 14 -11.82 11.51 -43.86
N PRO A 15 -11.25 11.37 -42.63
CA PRO A 15 -10.20 12.26 -42.13
C PRO A 15 -8.82 11.96 -42.75
N PRO A 16 -7.93 12.97 -42.88
CA PRO A 16 -6.58 12.82 -43.44
C PRO A 16 -5.62 12.04 -42.51
N PRO A 17 -4.56 11.41 -43.04
CA PRO A 17 -3.63 10.60 -42.25
C PRO A 17 -2.75 11.45 -41.34
N MET A 18 -2.71 11.12 -40.05
CA MET A 18 -1.81 11.73 -39.06
C MET A 18 -0.38 11.19 -39.24
N ALA A 19 0.59 12.11 -39.27
CA ALA A 19 2.01 11.82 -39.37
C ALA A 19 2.51 11.01 -38.16
N ALA A 20 3.34 10.01 -38.44
CA ALA A 20 3.94 9.10 -37.46
C ALA A 20 4.85 9.85 -36.48
N SER A 21 4.55 9.74 -35.18
CA SER A 21 5.51 10.08 -34.12
C SER A 21 6.43 8.89 -33.89
N ALA A 22 7.73 9.12 -34.05
CA ALA A 22 8.77 8.11 -33.87
C ALA A 22 8.95 7.81 -32.37
N VAL A 23 8.48 6.63 -31.95
CA VAL A 23 8.82 6.00 -30.68
C VAL A 23 10.10 5.19 -30.90
N GLY A 24 11.20 5.58 -30.24
CA GLY A 24 12.45 4.83 -30.20
C GLY A 24 12.69 4.23 -28.82
N THR A 25 12.49 2.92 -28.70
CA THR A 25 12.86 2.06 -27.57
C THR A 25 14.37 1.87 -27.47
N VAL A 26 14.98 1.90 -26.28
CA VAL A 26 16.22 1.15 -26.01
C VAL A 26 16.28 0.69 -24.54
N PHE A 27 16.12 -0.61 -24.32
CA PHE A 27 16.66 -1.35 -23.17
C PHE A 27 17.88 -2.12 -23.67
N GLY A 28 18.94 -2.17 -22.88
CA GLY A 28 20.09 -3.03 -23.13
C GLY A 28 21.25 -2.70 -22.19
N ASP A 29 21.31 -3.38 -21.05
CA ASP A 29 22.55 -3.49 -20.28
C ASP A 29 23.58 -4.32 -21.08
N PRO A 30 24.89 -4.11 -20.82
CA PRO A 30 25.63 -5.25 -20.27
C PRO A 30 26.59 -4.89 -19.13
N ALA A 31 26.85 -5.89 -18.29
CA ALA A 31 27.80 -5.94 -17.17
C ALA A 31 29.26 -6.21 -17.62
N PRO A 32 30.22 -6.45 -16.70
CA PRO A 32 30.98 -5.48 -15.92
C PRO A 32 32.44 -5.35 -16.39
N ALA A 33 33.08 -4.28 -15.90
CA ALA A 33 34.44 -3.86 -16.22
C ALA A 33 35.54 -4.88 -15.90
N MET A 34 36.55 -4.96 -16.77
CA MET A 34 37.90 -5.39 -16.41
C MET A 34 38.95 -4.49 -17.07
N ALA A 35 39.78 -3.92 -16.19
CA ALA A 35 41.15 -3.42 -16.38
C ALA A 35 41.41 -2.17 -17.24
N GLY A 36 42.01 -1.16 -16.60
CA GLY A 36 42.81 -0.12 -17.24
C GLY A 36 42.31 1.30 -16.97
N GLY A 37 43.03 2.04 -16.13
CA GLY A 37 42.69 3.41 -15.75
C GLY A 37 42.52 4.36 -16.94
N GLY A 38 41.40 5.07 -16.97
CA GLY A 38 41.10 6.13 -17.92
C GLY A 38 39.76 6.78 -17.58
N SER A 39 39.73 8.11 -17.53
CA SER A 39 38.56 8.93 -17.18
C SER A 39 37.35 8.63 -18.10
N LEU A 40 36.30 8.04 -17.53
CA LEU A 40 35.06 7.61 -18.21
C LEU A 40 34.02 8.75 -18.36
N TYR A 41 34.46 9.91 -18.82
CA TYR A 41 33.58 10.90 -19.46
C TYR A 41 34.28 11.39 -20.71
N GLY A 42 34.16 10.61 -21.79
CA GLY A 42 34.35 11.13 -23.12
C GLY A 42 33.25 12.15 -23.38
N GLY A 43 33.63 13.42 -23.56
CA GLY A 43 32.70 14.42 -24.07
C GLY A 43 32.12 13.98 -25.42
N PRO A 44 30.97 14.54 -25.84
CA PRO A 44 30.36 14.19 -27.12
C PRO A 44 31.37 14.44 -28.27
N PRO A 45 31.33 13.65 -29.35
CA PRO A 45 32.21 13.84 -30.49
C PRO A 45 32.08 15.27 -31.05
N PRO A 46 33.19 15.88 -31.52
CA PRO A 46 33.19 17.26 -32.00
C PRO A 46 32.39 17.32 -33.31
N GLY A 47 31.12 17.75 -33.22
CA GLY A 47 30.25 17.90 -34.38
C GLY A 47 28.75 17.88 -34.10
N SER A 48 28.28 17.36 -32.96
CA SER A 48 26.85 17.45 -32.61
C SER A 48 26.64 18.55 -31.57
N GLY A 49 26.12 19.70 -32.00
CA GLY A 49 25.68 20.77 -31.11
C GLY A 49 24.50 20.31 -30.27
N THR A 50 24.76 19.61 -29.16
CA THR A 50 23.81 19.57 -28.05
C THR A 50 23.91 20.93 -27.38
N VAL A 51 23.03 21.86 -27.74
CA VAL A 51 22.85 23.10 -27.00
C VAL A 51 22.53 22.67 -25.57
N TYR A 52 23.52 22.82 -24.68
CA TYR A 52 23.32 22.65 -23.26
C TYR A 52 22.34 23.74 -22.84
N ASN A 53 21.07 23.36 -22.70
CA ASN A 53 19.99 24.26 -22.29
C ASN A 53 19.86 24.31 -20.76
N GLY A 54 20.97 24.01 -20.07
CA GLY A 54 21.09 24.15 -18.63
C GLY A 54 21.63 25.52 -18.26
N PRO A 55 21.49 25.94 -17.00
CA PRO A 55 22.02 27.23 -16.55
C PRO A 55 23.54 27.29 -16.76
N ALA A 56 24.05 28.46 -17.16
CA ALA A 56 25.48 28.63 -17.44
C ALA A 56 26.35 28.12 -16.28
N PRO A 57 27.47 27.42 -16.56
CA PRO A 57 28.39 26.97 -15.53
C PRO A 57 28.84 28.14 -14.65
N GLY A 58 28.64 28.05 -13.33
CA GLY A 58 28.94 29.13 -12.39
C GLY A 58 27.84 30.17 -12.19
N SER A 59 26.69 30.05 -12.88
CA SER A 59 25.51 30.88 -12.59
C SER A 59 24.88 30.50 -11.24
N ALA A 60 24.20 31.47 -10.62
CA ALA A 60 23.43 31.23 -9.39
C ALA A 60 22.45 30.06 -9.56
N ALA A 61 21.83 29.91 -10.75
CA ALA A 61 20.93 28.82 -11.07
C ALA A 61 21.64 27.44 -11.12
N ALA A 62 22.88 27.37 -11.63
CA ALA A 62 23.68 26.14 -11.56
C ALA A 62 24.08 25.79 -10.12
N ALA A 63 24.39 26.80 -9.30
CA ALA A 63 24.67 26.62 -7.87
C ALA A 63 23.43 26.17 -7.08
N THR A 64 22.24 26.65 -7.45
CA THR A 64 20.96 26.23 -6.85
C THR A 64 20.61 24.79 -7.22
N MET A 65 20.85 24.36 -8.46
CA MET A 65 20.67 22.95 -8.87
C MET A 65 21.71 22.00 -8.24
N ALA A 66 22.92 22.48 -7.96
CA ALA A 66 23.98 21.70 -7.34
C ALA A 66 23.88 21.64 -5.81
N ARG A 67 22.96 22.39 -5.18
CA ARG A 67 22.71 22.23 -3.75
C ARG A 67 22.14 20.82 -3.51
N PRO A 68 22.65 20.09 -2.51
CA PRO A 68 21.99 18.86 -2.09
C PRO A 68 20.53 19.22 -1.82
N ARG A 69 19.60 18.45 -2.38
CA ARG A 69 18.17 18.55 -2.05
C ARG A 69 18.02 18.20 -0.58
N THR A 70 18.32 19.13 0.30
CA THR A 70 17.90 19.08 1.69
C THR A 70 16.39 19.15 1.63
N PHE A 71 15.75 17.99 1.72
CA PHE A 71 14.32 17.86 1.91
C PHE A 71 13.93 18.83 3.01
N ALA A 72 13.19 19.89 2.66
CA ALA A 72 12.69 20.83 3.65
C ALA A 72 11.96 20.04 4.74
N ALA A 73 12.24 20.38 6.00
CA ALA A 73 11.58 19.78 7.15
C ALA A 73 10.04 19.94 6.98
N PRO A 74 9.24 18.92 7.32
CA PRO A 74 7.80 18.97 7.11
C PRO A 74 7.20 20.16 7.87
N GLN A 75 6.51 21.08 7.19
CA GLN A 75 5.83 22.22 7.83
C GLN A 75 4.41 21.89 8.32
N GLY A 76 4.06 20.61 8.38
CA GLY A 76 2.88 20.10 9.08
C GLY A 76 3.26 18.85 9.86
N THR A 77 3.18 18.91 11.19
CA THR A 77 3.41 17.74 12.04
C THR A 77 2.23 16.79 11.90
N LEU A 78 2.50 15.52 11.61
CA LEU A 78 1.48 14.48 11.64
C LEU A 78 1.08 14.25 13.10
N SER A 79 0.00 14.90 13.53
CA SER A 79 -0.54 14.71 14.87
C SER A 79 -1.03 13.26 15.03
N ILE A 80 -0.33 12.50 15.88
CA ILE A 80 -0.65 11.10 16.20
C ILE A 80 -2.10 10.97 16.65
N GLY A 81 -2.57 11.90 17.48
CA GLY A 81 -3.94 11.95 17.99
C GLY A 81 -4.98 12.14 16.90
N ASP A 82 -4.70 12.99 15.90
CA ASP A 82 -5.63 13.23 14.79
C ASP A 82 -5.73 12.01 13.86
N VAL A 83 -4.62 11.30 13.65
CA VAL A 83 -4.60 10.08 12.84
C VAL A 83 -5.36 8.96 13.54
N LEU A 84 -5.08 8.73 14.82
CA LEU A 84 -5.80 7.73 15.63
C LEU A 84 -7.28 8.08 15.75
N GLY A 85 -7.60 9.34 16.07
CA GLY A 85 -8.98 9.83 16.18
C GLY A 85 -9.78 9.64 14.90
N LYS A 86 -9.19 9.99 13.74
CA LYS A 86 -9.83 9.71 12.44
C LYS A 86 -9.95 8.22 12.15
N THR A 87 -8.94 7.42 12.49
CA THR A 87 -8.98 5.96 12.31
C THR A 87 -10.13 5.34 13.09
N PHE A 88 -10.24 5.66 14.38
CA PHE A 88 -11.33 5.17 15.23
C PHE A 88 -12.68 5.69 14.76
N SER A 89 -12.79 6.99 14.44
CA SER A 89 -14.04 7.56 13.94
C SER A 89 -14.53 6.85 12.67
N ILE A 90 -13.67 6.66 11.66
CA ILE A 90 -14.04 5.96 10.43
C ILE A 90 -14.42 4.51 10.72
N PHE A 91 -13.63 3.82 11.53
CA PHE A 91 -13.89 2.42 11.88
C PHE A 91 -15.22 2.24 12.62
N PHE A 92 -15.52 3.09 13.62
CA PHE A 92 -16.74 2.99 14.41
C PHE A 92 -17.98 3.51 13.66
N SER A 93 -17.85 4.55 12.83
CA SER A 93 -18.96 5.01 11.98
C SER A 93 -19.36 3.98 10.93
N ASN A 94 -18.43 3.12 10.49
CA ASN A 94 -18.66 2.11 9.46
C ASN A 94 -18.47 0.68 10.01
N LEU A 95 -18.71 0.49 11.32
CA LEU A 95 -18.39 -0.76 12.01
C LEU A 95 -19.14 -1.94 11.40
N LEU A 96 -20.45 -1.79 11.17
CA LEU A 96 -21.28 -2.87 10.65
C LEU A 96 -20.81 -3.39 9.28
N PRO A 97 -20.66 -2.56 8.22
CA PRO A 97 -20.19 -3.06 6.93
C PRO A 97 -18.77 -3.60 6.97
N PHE A 98 -17.85 -3.02 7.75
CA PHE A 98 -16.49 -3.54 7.88
C PHE A 98 -16.44 -4.87 8.63
N VAL A 99 -17.19 -5.00 9.72
CA VAL A 99 -17.29 -6.24 10.49
C VAL A 99 -17.94 -7.34 9.66
N LEU A 100 -19.05 -7.05 8.96
CA LEU A 100 -19.70 -8.03 8.09
C LEU A 100 -18.79 -8.48 6.96
N LEU A 101 -18.14 -7.55 6.26
CA LEU A 101 -17.21 -7.89 5.19
C LEU A 101 -16.04 -8.74 5.71
N THR A 102 -15.46 -8.36 6.84
CA THR A 102 -14.34 -9.11 7.44
C THR A 102 -14.80 -10.48 7.94
N ALA A 103 -16.00 -10.56 8.53
CA ALA A 103 -16.58 -11.82 9.00
C ALA A 103 -16.85 -12.78 7.84
N VAL A 104 -17.40 -12.30 6.72
CA VAL A 104 -17.61 -13.13 5.51
C VAL A 104 -16.27 -13.66 4.97
N ILE A 105 -15.22 -12.83 4.95
CA ILE A 105 -13.90 -13.25 4.45
C ILE A 105 -13.20 -14.22 5.41
N LEU A 106 -13.34 -14.03 6.72
CA LEU A 106 -12.68 -14.86 7.74
C LEU A 106 -13.52 -16.07 8.18
N ALA A 107 -14.81 -16.14 7.85
CA ALA A 107 -15.69 -17.23 8.27
C ALA A 107 -15.15 -18.62 7.87
N PRO A 108 -14.70 -18.87 6.62
CA PRO A 108 -14.15 -20.17 6.23
C PRO A 108 -12.94 -20.57 7.08
N LEU A 109 -12.08 -19.61 7.40
CA LEU A 109 -10.90 -19.82 8.25
C LEU A 109 -11.29 -20.21 9.68
N TYR A 110 -12.27 -19.53 10.27
CA TYR A 110 -12.68 -19.80 11.65
C TYR A 110 -13.47 -21.10 11.78
N ILE A 111 -14.28 -21.45 10.77
CA ILE A 111 -14.95 -22.76 10.68
C ILE A 111 -13.90 -23.87 10.62
N LEU A 112 -12.89 -23.74 9.75
CA LEU A 112 -11.81 -24.71 9.64
C LEU A 112 -11.01 -24.82 10.94
N ARG A 113 -10.74 -23.69 11.63
CA ARG A 113 -10.07 -23.68 12.93
C ARG A 113 -10.86 -24.45 13.99
N GLY A 114 -12.18 -24.26 14.05
CA GLY A 114 -13.06 -25.00 14.95
C GLY A 114 -13.07 -26.49 14.65
N TYR A 115 -13.12 -26.88 13.37
CA TYR A 115 -13.05 -28.27 12.94
C TYR A 115 -11.76 -28.96 13.37
N VAL A 116 -10.61 -28.31 13.16
CA VAL A 116 -9.30 -28.86 13.57
C VAL A 116 -9.15 -28.89 15.08
N ALA A 117 -9.64 -27.88 15.81
CA ALA A 117 -9.62 -27.86 17.27
C ALA A 117 -10.48 -28.95 17.91
N ALA A 118 -11.51 -29.44 17.22
CA ALA A 118 -12.35 -30.55 17.66
C ALA A 118 -11.74 -31.93 17.37
N MET A 119 -10.65 -32.00 16.59
CA MET A 119 -9.96 -33.27 16.34
C MET A 119 -9.21 -33.75 17.60
N PRO A 120 -9.24 -35.05 17.91
CA PRO A 120 -8.47 -35.59 19.03
C PRO A 120 -6.96 -35.37 18.82
N ALA A 121 -6.30 -34.82 19.85
CA ALA A 121 -4.88 -34.56 19.84
C ALA A 121 -4.07 -35.87 19.66
N GLY A 122 -3.09 -35.87 18.76
CA GLY A 122 -2.21 -37.02 18.51
C GLY A 122 -2.54 -37.87 17.28
N ALA A 123 -3.65 -37.58 16.58
CA ALA A 123 -3.94 -38.21 15.30
C ALA A 123 -3.09 -37.59 14.17
N ALA A 124 -1.83 -38.02 14.02
CA ALA A 124 -0.98 -37.69 12.87
C ALA A 124 -1.49 -38.44 11.62
N THR A 125 -2.67 -38.05 11.15
CA THR A 125 -3.27 -38.55 9.92
C THR A 125 -2.91 -37.63 8.75
N PRO A 126 -2.86 -38.13 7.50
CA PRO A 126 -2.71 -37.27 6.33
C PRO A 126 -3.73 -36.13 6.29
N VAL A 127 -4.94 -36.38 6.80
CA VAL A 127 -6.01 -35.37 6.93
C VAL A 127 -5.62 -34.24 7.88
N ALA A 128 -5.00 -34.55 9.03
CA ALA A 128 -4.53 -33.53 9.98
C ALA A 128 -3.39 -32.68 9.41
N VAL A 129 -2.50 -33.29 8.63
CA VAL A 129 -1.40 -32.55 7.96
C VAL A 129 -1.97 -31.62 6.89
N ILE A 130 -2.89 -32.11 6.05
CA ILE A 130 -3.54 -31.30 5.02
C ILE A 130 -4.34 -30.16 5.66
N SER A 131 -5.13 -30.42 6.70
CA SER A 131 -5.92 -29.39 7.37
C SER A 131 -5.05 -28.33 8.06
N ALA A 132 -3.92 -28.72 8.64
CA ALA A 132 -2.94 -27.78 9.19
C ALA A 132 -2.30 -26.89 8.11
N LEU A 133 -1.95 -27.47 6.95
CA LEU A 133 -1.42 -26.70 5.81
C LEU A 133 -2.46 -25.72 5.25
N VAL A 134 -3.71 -26.16 5.08
CA VAL A 134 -4.81 -25.30 4.64
C VAL A 134 -5.05 -24.19 5.66
N LEU A 135 -5.04 -24.50 6.96
CA LEU A 135 -5.14 -23.49 8.02
C LEU A 135 -4.02 -22.45 7.96
N LEU A 136 -2.78 -22.90 7.79
CA LEU A 136 -1.63 -22.01 7.66
C LEU A 136 -1.77 -21.11 6.44
N LEU A 137 -2.16 -21.66 5.30
CA LEU A 137 -2.37 -20.90 4.07
C LEU A 137 -3.51 -19.88 4.22
N SER A 138 -4.66 -20.30 4.76
CA SER A 138 -5.80 -19.41 5.01
C SER A 138 -5.47 -18.32 6.03
N ALA A 139 -4.70 -18.64 7.07
CA ALA A 139 -4.27 -17.68 8.10
C ALA A 139 -3.38 -16.57 7.55
N VAL A 140 -2.64 -16.85 6.48
CA VAL A 140 -1.89 -15.83 5.75
C VAL A 140 -2.83 -15.09 4.79
N LEU A 141 -3.56 -15.81 3.94
CA LEU A 141 -4.32 -15.22 2.82
C LEU A 141 -5.50 -14.35 3.27
N CYS A 142 -6.40 -14.89 4.10
CA CYS A 142 -7.68 -14.26 4.40
C CYS A 142 -7.54 -12.86 5.04
N PRO A 143 -6.62 -12.63 6.00
CA PRO A 143 -6.39 -11.29 6.54
C PRO A 143 -5.96 -10.27 5.48
N TYR A 144 -5.05 -10.64 4.56
CA TYR A 144 -4.61 -9.71 3.51
C TYR A 144 -5.72 -9.36 2.52
N ILE A 145 -6.58 -10.33 2.17
CA ILE A 145 -7.78 -10.10 1.34
C ILE A 145 -8.70 -9.09 2.04
N ALA A 146 -8.97 -9.29 3.33
CA ALA A 146 -9.79 -8.40 4.12
C ALA A 146 -9.15 -7.01 4.25
N THR A 147 -7.84 -6.92 4.49
CA THR A 147 -7.11 -5.65 4.53
C THR A 147 -7.24 -4.87 3.21
N GLY A 148 -7.09 -5.52 2.06
CA GLY A 148 -7.26 -4.87 0.75
C GLY A 148 -8.68 -4.37 0.51
N ALA A 149 -9.69 -5.19 0.83
CA ALA A 149 -11.10 -4.83 0.69
C ALA A 149 -11.50 -3.65 1.60
N ILE A 150 -11.07 -3.68 2.87
CA ILE A 150 -11.34 -2.60 3.84
C ILE A 150 -10.62 -1.32 3.44
N THR A 151 -9.35 -1.40 3.01
CA THR A 151 -8.57 -0.25 2.53
C THR A 151 -9.28 0.45 1.36
N TYR A 152 -9.82 -0.32 0.41
CA TYR A 152 -10.62 0.23 -0.68
C TYR A 152 -11.90 0.91 -0.18
N GLY A 153 -12.64 0.27 0.73
CA GLY A 153 -13.83 0.86 1.36
C GLY A 153 -13.54 2.18 2.08
N VAL A 154 -12.46 2.21 2.89
CA VAL A 154 -12.00 3.42 3.59
C VAL A 154 -11.66 4.53 2.61
N PHE A 155 -10.98 4.22 1.49
CA PHE A 155 -10.70 5.23 0.47
C PHE A 155 -11.94 5.78 -0.22
N GLN A 156 -12.99 4.98 -0.41
CA GLN A 156 -14.24 5.50 -0.99
C GLN A 156 -14.97 6.41 -0.01
N GLN A 157 -14.98 6.04 1.28
CA GLN A 157 -15.54 6.87 2.34
C GLN A 157 -14.78 8.18 2.50
N LEU A 158 -13.43 8.17 2.44
CA LEU A 158 -12.60 9.38 2.43
C LEU A 158 -12.84 10.26 1.19
N ARG A 159 -13.38 9.72 0.11
CA ARG A 159 -13.77 10.43 -1.11
C ARG A 159 -15.25 10.85 -1.13
N GLY A 160 -16.00 10.59 -0.06
CA GLY A 160 -17.42 10.93 0.04
C GLY A 160 -18.33 10.13 -0.89
N LYS A 161 -17.93 8.93 -1.31
CA LYS A 161 -18.76 8.05 -2.15
C LYS A 161 -19.40 6.93 -1.32
N ASP A 162 -20.70 6.73 -1.50
CA ASP A 162 -21.43 5.59 -0.95
C ASP A 162 -20.89 4.30 -1.57
N THR A 163 -20.64 3.31 -0.72
CA THR A 163 -20.02 2.05 -1.13
C THR A 163 -20.91 0.88 -0.79
N THR A 164 -21.23 0.05 -1.79
CA THR A 164 -21.94 -1.22 -1.60
C THR A 164 -20.95 -2.32 -1.20
N ILE A 165 -21.35 -3.23 -0.31
CA ILE A 165 -20.52 -4.37 0.16
C ILE A 165 -20.00 -5.21 -1.02
N GLY A 166 -20.81 -5.38 -2.06
CA GLY A 166 -20.43 -6.11 -3.29
C GLY A 166 -19.26 -5.47 -4.04
N ASP A 167 -19.22 -4.14 -4.14
CA ASP A 167 -18.13 -3.42 -4.82
C ASP A 167 -16.82 -3.53 -4.04
N CYS A 168 -16.89 -3.48 -2.71
CA CYS A 168 -15.74 -3.74 -1.84
C CYS A 168 -15.22 -5.17 -2.00
N LEU A 169 -16.12 -6.14 -2.09
CA LEU A 169 -15.73 -7.55 -2.20
C LEU A 169 -15.12 -7.85 -3.58
N GLY A 170 -15.73 -7.36 -4.66
CA GLY A 170 -15.20 -7.52 -6.01
C GLY A 170 -13.83 -6.83 -6.20
N ARG A 171 -13.68 -5.61 -5.70
CA ARG A 171 -12.39 -4.90 -5.71
C ARG A 171 -11.36 -5.55 -4.79
N GLY A 172 -11.79 -6.01 -3.62
CA GLY A 172 -10.97 -6.78 -2.70
C GLY A 172 -10.40 -8.02 -3.37
N LEU A 173 -11.25 -8.80 -4.06
CA LEU A 173 -10.87 -9.98 -4.84
C LEU A 173 -9.88 -9.66 -5.97
N SER A 174 -10.12 -8.60 -6.74
CA SER A 174 -9.22 -8.20 -7.83
C SER A 174 -7.86 -7.69 -7.33
N ALA A 175 -7.79 -7.18 -6.11
CA ALA A 175 -6.54 -6.75 -5.48
C ALA A 175 -5.78 -7.88 -4.78
N VAL A 176 -6.34 -9.10 -4.70
CA VAL A 176 -5.73 -10.20 -3.93
C VAL A 176 -4.37 -10.59 -4.46
N LEU A 177 -4.22 -10.82 -5.76
CA LEU A 177 -2.92 -11.22 -6.34
C LEU A 177 -1.80 -10.20 -6.05
N PRO A 178 -1.96 -8.91 -6.38
CA PRO A 178 -0.92 -7.93 -6.13
C PRO A 178 -0.66 -7.71 -4.63
N VAL A 179 -1.72 -7.62 -3.80
CA VAL A 179 -1.59 -7.46 -2.35
C VAL A 179 -0.93 -8.69 -1.71
N LEU A 180 -1.20 -9.89 -2.22
CA LEU A 180 -0.57 -11.12 -1.77
C LEU A 180 0.92 -11.14 -2.12
N GLY A 181 1.29 -10.76 -3.34
CA GLY A 181 2.69 -10.62 -3.74
C GLY A 181 3.43 -9.63 -2.83
N LEU A 182 2.83 -8.47 -2.55
CA LEU A 182 3.36 -7.49 -1.62
C LEU A 182 3.48 -8.05 -0.20
N ALA A 183 2.44 -8.71 0.29
CA ALA A 183 2.38 -9.29 1.62
C ALA A 183 3.47 -10.35 1.83
N ILE A 184 3.68 -11.23 0.86
CA ILE A 184 4.75 -12.25 0.91
C ILE A 184 6.11 -11.55 1.00
N VAL A 185 6.40 -10.64 0.07
CA VAL A 185 7.69 -9.91 0.04
C VAL A 185 7.91 -9.14 1.35
N GLN A 186 6.91 -8.40 1.80
CA GLN A 186 6.96 -7.64 3.05
C GLN A 186 7.17 -8.56 4.25
N THR A 187 6.44 -9.67 4.35
CA THR A 187 6.55 -10.62 5.47
C THR A 187 7.94 -11.24 5.51
N PHE A 188 8.46 -11.70 4.37
CA PHE A 188 9.81 -12.28 4.30
C PHE A 188 10.89 -11.27 4.68
N LEU A 189 10.83 -10.05 4.15
CA LEU A 189 11.85 -9.03 4.41
C LEU A 189 11.79 -8.53 5.87
N VAL A 190 10.59 -8.35 6.43
CA VAL A 190 10.44 -7.96 7.84
C VAL A 190 10.86 -9.10 8.77
N ALA A 191 10.49 -10.35 8.47
CA ALA A 191 10.91 -11.51 9.24
C ALA A 191 12.43 -11.67 9.24
N LEU A 192 13.06 -11.57 8.07
CA LEU A 192 14.52 -11.64 7.92
C LEU A 192 15.19 -10.47 8.66
N GLY A 193 14.61 -9.27 8.59
CA GLY A 193 15.03 -8.12 9.37
C GLY A 193 14.99 -8.39 10.87
N LEU A 194 13.87 -8.90 11.40
CA LEU A 194 13.71 -9.21 12.82
C LEU A 194 14.63 -10.33 13.30
N VAL A 195 14.86 -11.36 12.49
CA VAL A 195 15.79 -12.46 12.79
C VAL A 195 17.23 -11.97 12.80
N ALA A 196 17.61 -11.10 11.86
CA ALA A 196 18.95 -10.53 11.82
C ALA A 196 19.20 -9.56 12.97
N CYS A 197 18.25 -8.67 13.28
CA CYS A 197 18.26 -7.80 14.45
C CYS A 197 16.89 -7.11 14.65
N LEU A 198 16.43 -6.99 15.90
CA LEU A 198 15.11 -6.42 16.21
C LEU A 198 14.92 -4.98 15.66
N ILE A 199 15.96 -4.16 15.78
CA ILE A 199 15.93 -2.73 15.39
C ILE A 199 15.72 -2.54 13.87
N PRO A 200 16.52 -3.15 12.96
CA PRO A 200 16.28 -3.02 11.54
C PRO A 200 14.92 -3.59 11.12
N GLY A 201 14.47 -4.70 11.73
CA GLY A 201 13.13 -5.25 11.47
C GLY A 201 12.01 -4.23 11.73
N ILE A 202 12.08 -3.48 12.84
CA ILE A 202 11.12 -2.41 13.15
C ILE A 202 11.23 -1.27 12.14
N LEU A 203 12.44 -0.83 11.78
CA LEU A 203 12.62 0.24 10.79
C LEU A 203 12.06 -0.14 9.41
N LEU A 204 12.22 -1.39 8.98
CA LEU A 204 11.63 -1.92 7.75
C LEU A 204 10.09 -1.93 7.82
N ALA A 205 9.52 -2.33 8.97
CA ALA A 205 8.07 -2.28 9.18
C ALA A 205 7.53 -0.84 9.12
N LEU A 206 8.24 0.15 9.70
CA LEU A 206 7.87 1.56 9.61
C LEU A 206 7.93 2.08 8.17
N ARG A 207 8.97 1.70 7.42
CA ARG A 207 9.18 2.09 6.02
C ARG A 207 8.08 1.57 5.09
N TRP A 208 7.43 0.45 5.43
CA TRP A 208 6.41 -0.19 4.59
C TRP A 208 5.01 -0.19 5.20
N ALA A 209 4.80 0.57 6.28
CA ALA A 209 3.51 0.69 6.99
C ALA A 209 2.33 1.05 6.08
N VAL A 210 2.58 1.81 5.02
CA VAL A 210 1.57 2.29 4.06
C VAL A 210 1.76 1.70 2.66
N ALA A 211 2.46 0.57 2.53
CA ALA A 211 2.70 -0.06 1.23
C ALA A 211 1.42 -0.66 0.63
N VAL A 212 0.59 -1.32 1.45
CA VAL A 212 -0.71 -1.87 1.03
C VAL A 212 -1.66 -0.78 0.51
N PRO A 213 -1.91 0.33 1.24
CA PRO A 213 -2.75 1.41 0.73
C PRO A 213 -2.15 2.11 -0.49
N ALA A 214 -0.83 2.25 -0.60
CA ALA A 214 -0.19 2.79 -1.80
C ALA A 214 -0.45 1.91 -3.04
N MET A 215 -0.30 0.59 -2.89
CA MET A 215 -0.58 -0.37 -3.96
C MET A 215 -2.05 -0.32 -4.41
N VAL A 216 -2.98 -0.31 -3.45
CA VAL A 216 -4.42 -0.30 -3.74
C VAL A 216 -4.87 1.03 -4.35
N ALA A 217 -4.30 2.16 -3.89
CA ALA A 217 -4.65 3.49 -4.36
C ALA A 217 -4.04 3.81 -5.74
N GLU A 218 -2.77 3.49 -5.94
CA GLU A 218 -1.99 3.88 -7.12
C GLU A 218 -1.91 2.76 -8.17
N ARG A 219 -2.39 1.54 -7.86
CA ARG A 219 -2.33 0.35 -8.75
C ARG A 219 -0.92 0.05 -9.27
N THR A 220 0.08 0.32 -8.44
CA THR A 220 1.49 0.14 -8.76
C THR A 220 1.96 -1.30 -8.49
N GLY A 221 3.09 -1.68 -9.10
CA GLY A 221 3.74 -2.96 -8.82
C GLY A 221 4.31 -3.03 -7.40
N ILE A 222 4.75 -4.23 -6.98
CA ILE A 222 5.29 -4.51 -5.64
C ILE A 222 6.45 -3.56 -5.29
N SER A 223 7.45 -3.45 -6.16
CA SER A 223 8.65 -2.62 -5.93
C SER A 223 8.32 -1.12 -5.84
N ASP A 224 7.42 -0.65 -6.70
CA ASP A 224 7.02 0.75 -6.77
C ASP A 224 6.18 1.13 -5.54
N SER A 225 5.29 0.24 -5.10
CA SER A 225 4.51 0.42 -3.87
C SER A 225 5.41 0.53 -2.63
N LEU A 226 6.45 -0.30 -2.53
CA LEU A 226 7.42 -0.24 -1.43
C LEU A 226 8.22 1.06 -1.47
N SER A 227 8.72 1.44 -2.65
CA SER A 227 9.49 2.67 -2.86
C SER A 227 8.66 3.91 -2.51
N ARG A 228 7.40 3.94 -2.95
CA ARG A 228 6.43 4.99 -2.62
C ARG A 228 6.15 5.07 -1.12
N SER A 229 5.96 3.94 -0.46
CA SER A 229 5.76 3.88 0.99
C SER A 229 6.96 4.44 1.76
N THR A 230 8.18 4.13 1.31
CA THR A 230 9.40 4.73 1.90
C THR A 230 9.49 6.23 1.69
N PHE A 231 9.15 6.72 0.49
CA PHE A 231 9.16 8.15 0.20
C PHE A 231 8.15 8.92 1.08
N LEU A 232 6.95 8.36 1.26
CA LEU A 232 5.90 8.97 2.07
C LEU A 232 6.21 8.96 3.58
N THR A 233 6.92 7.95 4.07
CA THR A 233 7.28 7.80 5.49
C THR A 233 8.60 8.47 5.87
N GLU A 234 9.39 8.89 4.90
CA GLU A 234 10.60 9.67 5.12
C GLU A 234 10.23 10.99 5.83
N GLY A 235 10.99 11.41 6.84
CA GLY A 235 10.73 12.66 7.58
C GLY A 235 9.66 12.62 8.68
N SER A 236 8.76 11.63 8.70
CA SER A 236 7.67 11.48 9.69
C SER A 236 7.72 10.15 10.46
N ARG A 237 8.89 9.49 10.48
CA ARG A 237 9.08 8.13 11.03
C ARG A 237 8.68 8.02 12.51
N GLY A 238 8.90 9.08 13.30
CA GLY A 238 8.53 9.11 14.73
C GLY A 238 7.01 9.14 14.94
N GLU A 239 6.29 9.87 14.11
CA GLU A 239 4.82 9.98 14.19
C GLU A 239 4.16 8.69 13.67
N VAL A 240 4.68 8.14 12.56
CA VAL A 240 4.30 6.82 12.05
C VAL A 240 4.54 5.73 13.11
N PHE A 241 5.70 5.76 13.78
CA PHE A 241 5.99 4.86 14.89
C PHE A 241 4.99 5.03 16.03
N GLY A 242 4.67 6.26 16.44
CA GLY A 242 3.70 6.51 17.51
C GLY A 242 2.32 5.94 17.20
N VAL A 243 1.80 6.16 15.99
CA VAL A 243 0.50 5.61 15.56
C VAL A 243 0.53 4.08 15.56
N LEU A 244 1.56 3.48 14.96
CA LEU A 244 1.70 2.02 14.89
C LEU A 244 1.94 1.39 16.26
N PHE A 245 2.67 2.06 17.14
CA PHE A 245 2.92 1.60 18.49
C PHE A 245 1.61 1.53 19.28
N VAL A 246 0.77 2.56 19.22
CA VAL A 246 -0.52 2.55 19.91
C VAL A 246 -1.45 1.47 19.36
N LEU A 247 -1.57 1.37 18.03
CA LEU A 247 -2.40 0.33 17.40
C LEU A 247 -1.86 -1.08 17.70
N GLY A 248 -0.54 -1.26 17.64
CA GLY A 248 0.14 -2.52 17.95
C GLY A 248 0.01 -2.91 19.41
N ALA A 249 0.18 -1.98 20.35
CA ALA A 249 0.00 -2.21 21.78
C ALA A 249 -1.43 -2.63 22.12
N LEU A 250 -2.43 -2.00 21.49
CA LEU A 250 -3.84 -2.37 21.63
C LEU A 250 -4.08 -3.81 21.14
N GLN A 251 -3.53 -4.16 19.98
CA GLN A 251 -3.66 -5.50 19.40
C GLN A 251 -2.94 -6.56 20.24
N LEU A 252 -1.74 -6.27 20.72
CA LEU A 252 -0.99 -7.16 21.61
C LEU A 252 -1.71 -7.37 22.94
N GLY A 253 -2.24 -6.31 23.55
CA GLY A 253 -3.03 -6.39 24.78
C GLY A 253 -4.28 -7.25 24.59
N ALA A 254 -5.02 -7.03 23.50
CA ALA A 254 -6.20 -7.83 23.17
C ALA A 254 -5.84 -9.31 22.92
N GLY A 255 -4.78 -9.58 22.17
CA GLY A 255 -4.31 -10.95 21.90
C GLY A 255 -3.83 -11.67 23.15
N PHE A 256 -3.12 -10.97 24.02
CA PHE A 256 -2.69 -11.50 25.31
C PHE A 256 -3.89 -11.86 26.19
N ALA A 257 -4.91 -10.99 26.26
CA ALA A 257 -6.15 -11.27 27.00
C ALA A 257 -6.87 -12.52 26.47
N VAL A 258 -7.00 -12.68 25.15
CA VAL A 258 -7.60 -13.89 24.55
C VAL A 258 -6.76 -15.14 24.85
N THR A 259 -5.44 -15.01 24.86
CA THR A 259 -4.54 -16.12 25.20
C THR A 259 -4.70 -16.56 26.66
N LEU A 260 -4.83 -15.61 27.60
CA LEU A 260 -5.10 -15.94 29.00
C LEU A 260 -6.42 -16.69 29.19
N VAL A 261 -7.45 -16.32 28.42
CA VAL A 261 -8.73 -17.02 28.39
C VAL A 261 -8.57 -18.44 27.82
N ALA A 262 -7.74 -18.61 26.78
CA ALA A 262 -7.47 -19.91 26.15
C ALA A 262 -6.90 -20.94 27.14
N LEU A 263 -6.10 -20.50 28.11
CA LEU A 263 -5.55 -21.36 29.15
C LEU A 263 -6.62 -21.99 30.04
N LYS A 264 -7.77 -21.34 30.22
CA LYS A 264 -8.87 -21.82 31.07
C LYS A 264 -10.01 -22.45 30.26
N ASN A 265 -10.37 -21.82 29.14
CA ASN A 265 -11.53 -22.18 28.33
C ASN A 265 -11.17 -22.10 26.84
N PRO A 266 -10.69 -23.20 26.23
CA PRO A 266 -10.26 -23.19 24.82
C PRO A 266 -11.42 -22.85 23.87
N THR A 267 -12.63 -23.34 24.14
CA THR A 267 -13.82 -23.05 23.32
C THR A 267 -14.18 -21.56 23.33
N LEU A 268 -14.18 -20.93 24.51
CA LEU A 268 -14.47 -19.50 24.64
C LEU A 268 -13.39 -18.67 23.93
N SER A 269 -12.13 -19.07 24.04
CA SER A 269 -11.02 -18.38 23.38
C SER A 269 -11.11 -18.41 21.86
N LEU A 270 -11.68 -19.47 21.27
CA LEU A 270 -11.88 -19.54 19.82
C LEU A 270 -12.85 -18.46 19.36
N ILE A 271 -13.98 -18.30 20.06
CA ILE A 271 -14.97 -17.25 19.78
C ILE A 271 -14.34 -15.86 19.95
N LEU A 272 -13.65 -15.63 21.07
CA LEU A 272 -12.97 -14.36 21.34
C LEU A 272 -11.88 -14.03 20.33
N SER A 273 -11.11 -15.02 19.87
CA SER A 273 -10.09 -14.82 18.84
C SER A 273 -10.68 -14.42 17.49
N GLY A 274 -11.85 -14.98 17.16
CA GLY A 274 -12.66 -14.58 16.00
C GLY A 274 -13.03 -13.10 16.07
N VAL A 275 -13.66 -12.71 17.18
CA VAL A 275 -14.05 -11.30 17.42
C VAL A 275 -12.83 -10.39 17.38
N GLN A 276 -11.76 -10.73 18.12
CA GLN A 276 -10.51 -9.98 18.14
C GLN A 276 -9.95 -9.76 16.73
N SER A 277 -10.02 -10.77 15.85
CA SER A 277 -9.49 -10.68 14.49
C SER A 277 -10.27 -9.69 13.63
N LEU A 278 -11.58 -9.59 13.82
CA LEU A 278 -12.42 -8.60 13.12
C LEU A 278 -11.94 -7.18 13.42
N PHE A 279 -11.70 -6.88 14.70
CA PHE A 279 -11.17 -5.59 15.14
C PHE A 279 -9.73 -5.37 14.66
N THR A 280 -8.89 -6.40 14.76
CA THR A 280 -7.47 -6.33 14.40
C THR A 280 -7.29 -5.99 12.93
N VAL A 281 -7.98 -6.71 12.04
CA VAL A 281 -7.87 -6.52 10.60
C VAL A 281 -8.48 -5.17 10.18
N GLY A 282 -9.66 -4.84 10.72
CA GLY A 282 -10.35 -3.60 10.38
C GLY A 282 -9.62 -2.33 10.86
N LEU A 283 -9.12 -2.31 12.10
CA LEU A 283 -8.34 -1.19 12.61
C LEU A 283 -7.00 -1.04 11.90
N SER A 284 -6.33 -2.15 11.57
CA SER A 284 -5.04 -2.11 10.85
C SER A 284 -5.21 -1.58 9.42
N ALA A 285 -6.24 -2.06 8.70
CA ALA A 285 -6.56 -1.59 7.36
C ALA A 285 -6.96 -0.11 7.36
N THR A 286 -7.84 0.29 8.28
CA THR A 286 -8.28 1.70 8.40
C THR A 286 -7.13 2.61 8.80
N GLY A 287 -6.32 2.20 9.79
CA GLY A 287 -5.19 2.97 10.28
C GLY A 287 -4.13 3.19 9.20
N SER A 288 -3.76 2.14 8.46
CA SER A 288 -2.82 2.26 7.34
C SER A 288 -3.37 3.15 6.22
N ALA A 289 -4.66 3.04 5.87
CA ALA A 289 -5.28 3.88 4.85
C ALA A 289 -5.35 5.36 5.24
N VAL A 290 -5.72 5.67 6.48
CA VAL A 290 -5.75 7.05 7.00
C VAL A 290 -4.34 7.63 7.09
N LEU A 291 -3.37 6.85 7.57
CA LEU A 291 -1.97 7.25 7.62
C LEU A 291 -1.44 7.57 6.23
N TYR A 292 -1.72 6.71 5.25
CA TYR A 292 -1.36 6.95 3.85
C TYR A 292 -1.98 8.25 3.31
N TYR A 293 -3.28 8.46 3.51
CA TYR A 293 -3.96 9.66 3.04
C TYR A 293 -3.37 10.93 3.64
N ARG A 294 -3.05 10.91 4.94
CA ARG A 294 -2.43 12.05 5.63
C ARG A 294 -1.01 12.33 5.16
N LEU A 295 -0.16 11.30 5.10
CA LEU A 295 1.21 11.43 4.60
C LEU A 295 1.23 11.95 3.17
N ARG A 296 0.34 11.44 2.33
CA ARG A 296 0.18 11.92 0.95
C ARG A 296 -0.25 13.38 0.90
N SER A 297 -1.28 13.77 1.67
CA SER A 297 -1.74 15.16 1.71
C SER A 297 -0.65 16.14 2.15
N LEU A 298 0.17 15.75 3.14
CA LEU A 298 1.26 16.59 3.64
C LEU A 298 2.41 16.67 2.64
N ARG A 299 2.77 15.56 1.99
CA ARG A 299 3.90 15.53 1.06
C ARG A 299 3.58 16.21 -0.27
N GLU A 300 2.39 15.96 -0.83
CA GLU A 300 1.99 16.54 -2.11
C GLU A 300 1.68 18.03 -1.99
N SER A 301 1.18 18.53 -0.84
CA SER A 301 1.02 19.97 -0.63
C SER A 301 2.37 20.69 -0.55
N ILE A 302 3.33 20.13 0.19
CA ILE A 302 4.68 20.73 0.34
C ILE A 302 5.40 20.83 -1.01
N ASP A 303 5.24 19.84 -1.89
CA ASP A 303 5.83 19.86 -3.23
C ASP A 303 5.25 21.00 -4.08
N VAL A 304 3.92 21.18 -4.05
CA VAL A 304 3.23 22.27 -4.76
C VAL A 304 3.63 23.64 -4.21
N ASP A 305 3.69 23.81 -2.89
CA ASP A 305 4.08 25.07 -2.26
C ASP A 305 5.55 25.45 -2.57
N GLN A 306 6.45 24.47 -2.59
CA GLN A 306 7.84 24.68 -2.99
C GLN A 306 7.96 25.09 -4.45
N ILE A 307 7.23 24.43 -5.34
CA ILE A 307 7.17 24.78 -6.76
C ILE A 307 6.65 26.21 -6.92
N ALA A 308 5.56 26.57 -6.23
CA ALA A 308 4.99 27.93 -6.27
C ALA A 308 5.99 29.00 -5.79
N SER A 309 6.71 28.74 -4.69
CA SER A 309 7.71 29.66 -4.14
C SER A 309 8.96 29.85 -5.02
N ALA A 310 9.21 28.95 -5.98
CA ALA A 310 10.34 29.09 -6.91
C ALA A 310 10.04 30.04 -8.08
N PHE A 311 8.78 30.45 -8.24
CA PHE A 311 8.32 31.36 -9.29
C PHE A 311 8.02 32.79 -8.78
N ASP A 312 8.17 33.05 -7.48
CA ASP A 312 7.98 34.35 -6.81
C ASP A 312 9.36 34.97 -6.47
#